data_AF-A0A7X1P2T7-F1
#
_entry.id   AF-A0A7X1P2T7-F1
#
_cell.length_a   1.000
_cell.length_b   1.000
_cell.length_c   1.000
_cell.angle_alpha   90.00
_cell.angle_beta   90.00
_cell.angle_gamma   90.00
#
_symmetry.space_group_name_H-M   'P 1'
#
loop_
_entity.id
_entity.type
_entity.pdbx_description
1 polymer ?
#
loop_
_entity_poly.entity_id
_entity_poly.type
_entity_poly.pdbx_seq_one_letter_code
_entity_poly.pdbx_strand_id
1 'polypeptide(L)'
;MKPRRRRKFSVEEALHAGGRSRIDLLRHCVQSVTMEPLFVFLVDEYRQRPQHAAALALFDMFCAPGAPARLGAHAVLPPMNLVLVAGTRALRAQWSQMQAAEPPAAEVAVPRTVPMRGLFDSVARAATQDPDGAWARLTRYYDPALAPSDNLPGGRMSTTQRHFVENVWKPVVRPRLVSAGFWQLQTIE
;
A
#
# COMPACT_ATOMS: atom_id res chain seq x y z
N MET A 1 -4.39 41.77 -13.67
CA MET A 1 -4.21 40.32 -13.89
C MET A 1 -4.89 39.56 -12.76
N LYS A 2 -6.01 38.86 -13.01
CA LYS A 2 -6.59 37.96 -12.01
C LYS A 2 -5.67 36.73 -11.89
N PRO A 3 -5.27 36.30 -10.68
CA PRO A 3 -4.49 35.08 -10.53
C PRO A 3 -5.34 33.93 -11.08
N ARG A 4 -4.85 33.26 -12.13
CA ARG A 4 -5.41 31.99 -12.60
C ARG A 4 -5.40 31.06 -11.40
N ARG A 5 -6.59 30.74 -10.85
CA ARG A 5 -6.76 29.69 -9.85
C ARG A 5 -6.16 28.43 -10.46
N ARG A 6 -4.92 28.08 -10.07
CA ARG A 6 -4.37 26.76 -10.38
C ARG A 6 -5.38 25.75 -9.84
N ARG A 7 -5.93 24.91 -10.72
CA ARG A 7 -6.78 23.80 -10.33
C ARG A 7 -5.99 23.02 -9.27
N LYS A 8 -6.53 22.90 -8.05
CA LYS A 8 -5.94 22.02 -7.05
C LYS A 8 -6.09 20.61 -7.59
N PHE A 9 -5.01 20.04 -8.08
CA PHE A 9 -4.97 18.65 -8.52
C PHE A 9 -5.11 17.78 -7.28
N SER A 10 -6.04 16.82 -7.30
CA SER A 10 -6.29 15.97 -6.13
C SER A 10 -5.32 14.79 -6.10
N VAL A 11 -5.03 14.27 -4.90
CA VAL A 11 -4.24 13.03 -4.71
C VAL A 11 -4.87 11.86 -5.48
N GLU A 12 -6.20 11.82 -5.52
CA GLU A 12 -6.96 10.84 -6.27
C GLU A 12 -6.70 10.96 -7.78
N GLU A 13 -6.74 12.17 -8.34
CA GLU A 13 -6.40 12.42 -9.75
C GLU A 13 -4.96 12.00 -10.05
N ALA A 14 -4.00 12.27 -9.16
CA ALA A 14 -2.60 11.86 -9.33
C ALA A 14 -2.42 10.34 -9.34
N LEU A 15 -3.13 9.62 -8.47
CA LEU A 15 -3.12 8.16 -8.48
C LEU A 15 -3.74 7.60 -9.76
N HIS A 16 -4.83 8.19 -10.25
CA HIS A 16 -5.52 7.68 -11.44
C HIS A 16 -4.86 8.06 -12.77
N ALA A 17 -4.23 9.25 -12.86
CA ALA A 17 -3.62 9.78 -14.08
C ALA A 17 -2.51 8.89 -14.69
N GLY A 18 -1.91 8.01 -13.89
CA GLY A 18 -0.87 7.09 -14.35
C GLY A 18 0.46 7.78 -14.64
N GLY A 19 1.41 7.01 -15.17
CA GLY A 19 2.71 7.51 -15.60
C GLY A 19 3.48 8.25 -14.50
N ARG A 20 4.12 9.36 -14.88
CA ARG A 20 5.02 10.12 -14.01
C ARG A 20 4.33 10.68 -12.77
N SER A 21 3.13 11.25 -12.91
CA SER A 21 2.42 11.85 -11.77
C SER A 21 2.11 10.84 -10.67
N ARG A 22 1.71 9.61 -11.06
CA ARG A 22 1.52 8.51 -10.10
C ARG A 22 2.84 8.12 -9.44
N ILE A 23 3.90 7.92 -10.23
CA ILE A 23 5.22 7.51 -9.72
C ILE A 23 5.77 8.55 -8.74
N ASP A 24 5.67 9.83 -9.07
CA ASP A 24 6.16 10.93 -8.24
C ASP A 24 5.35 11.05 -6.95
N LEU A 25 4.02 10.85 -7.00
CA LEU A 25 3.20 10.76 -5.79
C LEU A 25 3.60 9.57 -4.91
N LEU A 26 3.76 8.37 -5.48
CA LEU A 26 4.15 7.18 -4.71
C LEU A 26 5.53 7.33 -4.08
N ARG A 27 6.51 7.92 -4.78
CA ARG A 27 7.81 8.30 -4.19
C ARG A 27 7.65 9.27 -3.04
N HIS A 28 6.84 10.31 -3.21
CA HIS A 28 6.60 11.26 -2.14
C HIS A 28 5.97 10.58 -0.91
N CYS A 29 5.02 9.66 -1.11
CA CYS A 29 4.42 8.87 -0.04
C CYS A 29 5.47 8.10 0.76
N VAL A 30 6.41 7.45 0.08
CA VAL A 30 7.54 6.74 0.71
C VAL A 30 8.46 7.70 1.48
N GLN A 31 8.87 8.80 0.86
CA GLN A 31 9.80 9.78 1.45
C GLN A 31 9.19 10.52 2.65
N SER A 32 7.88 10.79 2.61
CA SER A 32 7.15 11.43 3.70
C SER A 32 6.67 10.47 4.79
N VAL A 33 6.80 9.15 4.56
CA VAL A 33 6.25 8.08 5.42
C VAL A 33 4.71 8.17 5.53
N THR A 34 4.07 8.55 4.43
CA THR A 34 2.61 8.63 4.30
C THR A 34 2.13 7.40 3.53
N MET A 35 1.80 6.31 4.23
CA MET A 35 1.62 4.98 3.62
C MET A 35 0.21 4.72 3.08
N GLU A 36 -0.78 5.49 3.49
CA GLU A 36 -2.18 5.31 3.17
C GLU A 36 -2.48 5.40 1.66
N PRO A 37 -1.98 6.43 0.92
CA PRO A 37 -2.22 6.50 -0.52
C PRO A 37 -1.52 5.39 -1.29
N LEU A 38 -0.30 5.00 -0.84
CA LEU A 38 0.41 3.86 -1.38
C LEU A 38 -0.38 2.57 -1.17
N PHE A 39 -0.94 2.35 0.02
CA PHE A 39 -1.75 1.18 0.31
C PHE A 39 -3.02 1.14 -0.55
N VAL A 40 -3.72 2.26 -0.70
CA VAL A 40 -4.92 2.34 -1.56
C VAL A 40 -4.58 1.97 -3.00
N PHE A 41 -3.48 2.50 -3.54
CA PHE A 41 -2.98 2.13 -4.86
C PHE A 41 -2.72 0.62 -5.00
N LEU A 42 -2.06 0.00 -4.02
CA LEU A 42 -1.76 -1.43 -4.05
C LEU A 42 -3.02 -2.29 -3.88
N VAL A 43 -4.01 -1.83 -3.12
CA VAL A 43 -5.32 -2.50 -3.02
C VAL A 43 -6.02 -2.49 -4.38
N ASP A 44 -5.94 -1.40 -5.14
CA ASP A 44 -6.50 -1.35 -6.49
C ASP A 44 -5.77 -2.29 -7.46
N GLU A 45 -4.44 -2.39 -7.39
CA GLU A 45 -3.68 -3.41 -8.15
C GLU A 45 -4.10 -4.83 -7.76
N TYR A 46 -4.21 -5.10 -6.46
CA TYR A 46 -4.66 -6.40 -5.94
C TYR A 46 -6.07 -6.75 -6.41
N ARG A 47 -7.01 -5.80 -6.44
CA ARG A 47 -8.39 -6.04 -6.89
C ARG A 47 -8.44 -6.54 -8.33
N GLN A 48 -7.54 -6.05 -9.18
CA GLN A 48 -7.44 -6.48 -10.57
C GLN A 48 -6.90 -7.92 -10.68
N ARG A 49 -5.98 -8.32 -9.79
CA ARG A 49 -5.35 -9.64 -9.80
C ARG A 49 -5.20 -10.19 -8.37
N PRO A 50 -6.28 -10.71 -7.75
CA PRO A 50 -6.21 -11.22 -6.38
C PRO A 50 -5.32 -12.46 -6.29
N GLN A 51 -4.22 -12.36 -5.54
CA GLN A 51 -3.25 -13.45 -5.35
C GLN A 51 -2.91 -13.62 -3.88
N HIS A 52 -2.59 -14.84 -3.46
CA HIS A 52 -2.28 -15.15 -2.07
C HIS A 52 -1.06 -14.37 -1.58
N ALA A 53 0.04 -14.40 -2.34
CA ALA A 53 1.25 -13.65 -1.99
C ALA A 53 0.97 -12.14 -1.84
N ALA A 54 0.22 -11.55 -2.76
CA ALA A 54 -0.18 -10.14 -2.70
C ALA A 54 -1.03 -9.82 -1.46
N ALA A 55 -2.04 -10.64 -1.16
CA ALA A 55 -2.89 -10.47 0.02
C ALA A 55 -2.07 -10.56 1.33
N LEU A 56 -1.18 -11.55 1.44
CA LEU A 56 -0.33 -11.70 2.61
C LEU A 56 0.68 -10.55 2.75
N ALA A 57 1.27 -10.09 1.65
CA ALA A 57 2.19 -8.96 1.66
C ALA A 57 1.48 -7.65 2.06
N LEU A 58 0.28 -7.39 1.54
CA LEU A 58 -0.54 -6.24 1.95
C LEU A 58 -0.84 -6.26 3.45
N PHE A 59 -1.23 -7.43 3.98
CA PHE A 59 -1.50 -7.57 5.40
C PHE A 59 -0.24 -7.37 6.23
N ASP A 60 0.86 -8.04 5.90
CA ASP A 60 2.08 -8.05 6.70
C ASP A 60 2.81 -6.71 6.70
N MET A 61 2.77 -5.98 5.57
CA MET A 61 3.48 -4.71 5.45
C MET A 61 2.70 -3.53 6.02
N PHE A 62 1.36 -3.55 6.00
CA PHE A 62 0.53 -2.39 6.33
C PHE A 62 -0.48 -2.60 7.46
N CYS A 63 -0.97 -3.82 7.66
CA CYS A 63 -2.12 -4.07 8.55
C CYS A 63 -1.73 -4.76 9.86
N ALA A 64 -0.78 -5.69 9.82
CA ALA A 64 -0.41 -6.53 10.95
C ALA A 64 0.07 -5.71 12.16
N PRO A 65 -0.10 -6.23 13.40
CA PRO A 65 0.55 -5.65 14.57
C PRO A 65 2.07 -5.56 14.37
N GLY A 66 2.64 -4.37 14.51
CA GLY A 66 4.07 -4.14 14.30
C GLY A 66 4.51 -4.15 12.83
N ALA A 67 3.57 -4.06 11.88
CA ALA A 67 3.90 -3.99 10.46
C ALA A 67 4.88 -2.83 10.16
N PRO A 68 5.89 -3.04 9.30
CA PRO A 68 6.94 -2.06 9.05
C PRO A 68 6.43 -0.74 8.43
N ALA A 69 5.37 -0.80 7.63
CA ALA A 69 4.72 0.35 7.00
C ALA A 69 3.27 0.50 7.49
N ARG A 70 3.05 0.28 8.79
CA ARG A 70 1.70 0.23 9.38
C ARG A 70 0.90 1.51 9.13
N LEU A 71 -0.37 1.35 8.76
CA LEU A 71 -1.30 2.47 8.54
C LEU A 71 -1.76 3.09 9.87
N GLY A 72 -2.09 4.39 9.83
CA GLY A 72 -2.67 5.14 10.95
C GLY A 72 -4.16 4.88 11.20
N ALA A 73 -4.85 4.15 10.31
CA ALA A 73 -6.28 3.82 10.43
C ALA A 73 -6.55 2.71 11.47
N HIS A 74 -6.11 2.92 12.71
CA HIS A 74 -6.05 1.89 13.77
C HIS A 74 -7.39 1.20 14.07
N ALA A 75 -8.51 1.92 13.95
CA ALA A 75 -9.84 1.40 14.26
C ALA A 75 -10.28 0.24 13.34
N VAL A 76 -9.75 0.18 12.10
CA VAL A 76 -10.08 -0.86 11.11
C VAL A 76 -8.96 -1.86 10.91
N LEU A 77 -7.90 -1.79 11.72
CA LEU A 77 -6.78 -2.71 11.70
C LEU A 77 -6.88 -3.73 12.85
N PRO A 78 -6.18 -4.87 12.74
CA PRO A 78 -5.95 -5.76 13.87
C PRO A 78 -5.36 -5.01 15.08
N PRO A 79 -5.77 -5.36 16.32
CA PRO A 79 -6.64 -6.48 16.69
C PRO A 79 -8.15 -6.21 16.57
N MET A 80 -8.56 -4.99 16.22
CA MET A 80 -9.99 -4.60 16.20
C MET A 80 -10.76 -5.20 15.02
N ASN A 81 -10.10 -5.35 13.87
CA ASN A 81 -10.72 -5.95 12.69
C ASN A 81 -10.54 -7.47 12.65
N LEU A 82 -11.43 -8.19 13.33
CA LEU A 82 -11.41 -9.66 13.40
C LEU A 82 -11.65 -10.34 12.04
N VAL A 83 -12.44 -9.71 11.16
CA VAL A 83 -12.72 -10.24 9.81
C VAL A 83 -11.44 -10.30 8.98
N LEU A 84 -10.66 -9.21 8.99
CA LEU A 84 -9.38 -9.18 8.28
C LEU A 84 -8.40 -10.21 8.85
N VAL A 85 -8.33 -10.35 10.17
CA VAL A 85 -7.47 -11.36 10.83
C VAL A 85 -7.89 -12.79 10.46
N ALA A 86 -9.19 -13.09 10.48
CA ALA A 86 -9.70 -14.41 10.13
C ALA A 86 -9.45 -14.74 8.66
N GLY A 87 -9.71 -13.78 7.77
CA GLY A 87 -9.47 -13.91 6.33
C GLY A 87 -8.00 -14.18 6.01
N THR A 88 -7.07 -13.42 6.60
CA THR A 88 -5.64 -13.61 6.34
C THR A 88 -5.06 -14.86 6.99
N ARG A 89 -5.59 -15.29 8.15
CA ARG A 89 -5.22 -16.57 8.76
C ARG A 89 -5.60 -17.75 7.86
N ALA A 90 -6.82 -17.74 7.31
CA ALA A 90 -7.26 -18.78 6.37
C ALA A 90 -6.35 -18.83 5.12
N LEU A 91 -6.01 -17.66 4.56
CA LEU A 91 -5.09 -17.56 3.43
C LEU A 91 -3.69 -18.09 3.75
N ARG A 92 -3.14 -17.80 4.94
CA ARG A 92 -1.85 -18.35 5.36
C ARG A 92 -1.87 -19.88 5.44
N ALA A 93 -2.90 -20.45 6.06
CA ALA A 93 -3.03 -21.89 6.19
C ALA A 93 -3.06 -22.58 4.82
N GLN A 94 -3.83 -22.03 3.88
CA GLN A 94 -3.91 -22.54 2.51
C GLN A 94 -2.60 -22.39 1.75
N TRP A 95 -1.95 -21.23 1.85
CA TRP A 95 -0.66 -21.00 1.20
C TRP A 95 0.43 -21.95 1.71
N SER A 96 0.45 -22.22 3.02
CA SER A 96 1.34 -23.21 3.61
C SER A 96 1.07 -24.62 3.09
N GLN A 97 -0.20 -25.02 2.97
CA GLN A 97 -0.57 -26.31 2.38
C GLN A 97 -0.16 -26.41 0.91
N MET A 98 -0.35 -25.35 0.12
CA MET A 98 0.05 -25.31 -1.29
C MET A 98 1.56 -25.43 -1.49
N GLN A 99 2.36 -24.88 -0.57
CA GLN A 99 3.83 -25.00 -0.61
C GLN A 99 4.34 -26.35 -0.09
N ALA A 100 3.60 -26.99 0.81
CA ALA A 100 3.95 -28.30 1.37
C ALA A 100 3.52 -29.47 0.48
N ALA A 101 2.54 -29.27 -0.41
CA ALA A 101 2.13 -30.28 -1.38
C ALA A 101 3.21 -30.40 -2.48
N GLU A 102 3.97 -31.51 -2.45
CA GLU A 102 4.72 -31.98 -3.61
C GLU A 102 3.78 -32.14 -4.83
N PRO A 103 4.30 -32.04 -6.08
CA PRO A 103 3.46 -32.20 -7.26
C PRO A 103 2.74 -33.56 -7.18
N PRO A 104 1.40 -33.59 -7.20
CA PRO A 104 0.69 -34.84 -6.95
C PRO A 104 0.94 -35.80 -8.12
N ALA A 105 1.43 -37.00 -7.80
CA ALA A 105 1.04 -38.19 -8.54
C ALA A 105 -0.49 -38.30 -8.37
N ALA A 106 -1.23 -37.73 -9.34
CA ALA A 106 -2.65 -37.87 -9.62
C ALA A 106 -3.67 -37.78 -8.45
N GLU A 107 -4.65 -36.88 -8.62
CA GLU A 107 -6.07 -37.04 -8.22
C GLU A 107 -6.67 -36.45 -6.92
N VAL A 108 -5.97 -35.71 -6.07
CA VAL A 108 -6.67 -34.84 -5.09
C VAL A 108 -6.39 -33.38 -5.36
N ALA A 109 -7.18 -32.79 -6.27
CA ALA A 109 -7.20 -31.36 -6.50
C ALA A 109 -7.79 -30.65 -5.26
N VAL A 110 -6.92 -30.22 -4.34
CA VAL A 110 -7.34 -29.33 -3.25
C VAL A 110 -7.97 -28.09 -3.87
N PRO A 111 -9.22 -27.70 -3.49
CA PRO A 111 -9.87 -26.53 -4.06
C PRO A 111 -9.00 -25.28 -3.80
N ARG A 112 -8.46 -24.70 -4.87
CA ARG A 112 -7.72 -23.44 -4.80
C ARG A 112 -8.72 -22.31 -4.57
N THR A 113 -8.94 -21.91 -3.33
CA THR A 113 -9.74 -20.73 -3.04
C THR A 113 -8.97 -19.48 -3.42
N VAL A 114 -9.50 -18.70 -4.35
CA VAL A 114 -8.93 -17.41 -4.71
C VAL A 114 -9.18 -16.43 -3.56
N PRO A 115 -8.17 -15.62 -3.16
CA PRO A 115 -8.38 -14.59 -2.15
C PRO A 115 -9.54 -13.66 -2.50
N MET A 116 -10.31 -13.24 -1.49
CA MET A 116 -11.42 -12.33 -1.71
C MET A 116 -10.92 -11.01 -2.29
N ARG A 117 -11.48 -10.60 -3.44
CA ARG A 117 -11.11 -9.36 -4.13
C ARG A 117 -11.25 -8.13 -3.22
N GLY A 118 -12.30 -8.10 -2.40
CA GLY A 118 -12.62 -6.98 -1.50
C GLY A 118 -12.03 -7.09 -0.08
N LEU A 119 -11.05 -7.98 0.15
CA LEU A 119 -10.53 -8.27 1.50
C LEU A 119 -10.05 -7.01 2.25
N PHE A 120 -9.54 -6.01 1.54
CA PHE A 120 -8.98 -4.78 2.11
C PHE A 120 -9.88 -3.55 1.94
N ASP A 121 -11.10 -3.70 1.41
CA ASP A 121 -11.95 -2.56 1.03
C ASP A 121 -12.30 -1.68 2.24
N SER A 122 -12.57 -2.28 3.40
CA SER A 122 -12.86 -1.54 4.61
C SER A 122 -11.66 -0.71 5.08
N VAL A 123 -10.44 -1.24 4.90
CA VAL A 123 -9.20 -0.56 5.30
C VAL A 123 -8.88 0.56 4.32
N ALA A 124 -8.97 0.29 3.02
CA ALA A 124 -8.76 1.30 1.97
C ALA A 124 -9.75 2.46 2.11
N ARG A 125 -11.03 2.15 2.39
CA ARG A 125 -12.06 3.17 2.63
C ARG A 125 -11.75 4.02 3.87
N ALA A 126 -11.34 3.41 4.98
CA ALA A 126 -10.97 4.17 6.17
C ALA A 126 -9.75 5.06 5.93
N ALA A 127 -8.77 4.58 5.16
CA ALA A 127 -7.55 5.31 4.82
C ALA A 127 -7.83 6.58 4.00
N THR A 128 -8.91 6.60 3.20
CA THR A 128 -9.30 7.77 2.39
C THR A 128 -10.31 8.70 3.08
N GLN A 129 -11.13 8.18 4.01
CA GLN A 129 -12.24 8.92 4.62
C GLN A 129 -11.89 9.61 5.94
N ASP A 130 -10.74 9.30 6.55
CA ASP A 130 -10.30 9.97 7.77
C ASP A 130 -9.93 11.45 7.47
N PRO A 131 -10.69 12.43 8.03
CA PRO A 131 -10.48 13.85 7.75
C PRO A 131 -9.15 14.40 8.30
N ASP A 132 -8.57 13.73 9.30
CA ASP A 132 -7.28 14.05 9.91
C ASP A 132 -6.18 13.06 9.50
N GLY A 133 -6.56 12.07 8.70
CA GLY A 133 -5.69 11.03 8.19
C GLY A 133 -4.61 11.55 7.23
N ALA A 134 -3.66 10.67 6.94
CA ALA A 134 -2.60 10.89 5.98
C ALA A 134 -3.09 11.35 4.59
N TRP A 135 -4.19 10.76 4.10
CA TRP A 135 -4.76 11.13 2.80
C TRP A 135 -5.24 12.58 2.76
N ALA A 136 -6.01 13.00 3.77
CA ALA A 136 -6.52 14.36 3.87
C ALA A 136 -5.37 15.36 4.06
N ARG A 137 -4.35 15.03 4.86
CA ARG A 137 -3.16 15.88 5.04
C ARG A 137 -2.39 16.04 3.73
N LEU A 138 -2.13 14.96 3.00
CA LEU A 138 -1.41 15.00 1.72
C LEU A 138 -2.14 15.85 0.68
N THR A 139 -3.47 15.71 0.61
CA THR A 139 -4.33 16.51 -0.29
C THR A 139 -4.23 18.03 -0.03
N ARG A 140 -3.86 18.45 1.19
CA ARG A 140 -3.76 19.88 1.51
C ARG A 140 -2.49 20.54 0.95
N TYR A 141 -1.39 19.80 0.80
CA TYR A 141 -0.09 20.40 0.48
C TYR A 141 0.60 19.83 -0.77
N TYR A 142 0.24 18.63 -1.23
CA TYR A 142 0.91 18.02 -2.37
C TYR A 142 0.66 18.82 -3.66
N ASP A 143 1.74 19.22 -4.34
CA ASP A 143 1.72 19.84 -5.66
C ASP A 143 2.39 18.89 -6.68
N PRO A 144 1.63 18.37 -7.67
CA PRO A 144 2.17 17.48 -8.70
C PRO A 144 3.15 18.17 -9.65
N ALA A 145 3.22 19.50 -9.66
CA ALA A 145 4.18 20.25 -10.46
C ALA A 145 5.58 20.29 -9.82
N LEU A 146 5.70 19.92 -8.55
CA LEU A 146 6.95 19.87 -7.81
C LEU A 146 7.55 18.47 -7.82
N ALA A 147 8.86 18.36 -7.66
CA ALA A 147 9.49 17.06 -7.45
C ALA A 147 9.02 16.43 -6.12
N PRO A 148 9.09 15.10 -5.96
CA PRO A 148 8.69 14.42 -4.72
C PRO A 148 9.37 14.97 -3.46
N SER A 149 10.66 15.29 -3.55
CA SER A 149 11.44 15.86 -2.45
C SER A 149 11.05 17.30 -2.12
N ASP A 150 10.69 18.09 -3.13
CA ASP A 150 10.34 19.51 -2.98
C ASP A 150 8.99 19.69 -2.29
N ASN A 151 8.16 18.64 -2.30
CA ASN A 151 6.92 18.57 -1.51
C ASN A 151 7.19 18.29 -0.01
N LEU A 152 8.42 17.95 0.40
CA LEU A 152 8.75 17.75 1.81
C LEU A 152 8.99 19.08 2.52
N PRO A 153 8.75 19.16 3.84
CA PRO A 153 9.13 20.31 4.64
C PRO A 153 10.62 20.65 4.46
N GLY A 154 10.92 21.84 3.91
CA GLY A 154 12.29 22.27 3.63
C GLY A 154 12.98 21.54 2.47
N GLY A 155 12.23 20.85 1.60
CA GLY A 155 12.72 20.23 0.37
C GLY A 155 13.61 18.99 0.56
N ARG A 156 13.64 18.41 1.77
CA ARG A 156 14.51 17.27 2.10
C ARG A 156 13.90 16.35 3.15
N MET A 157 14.29 15.08 3.13
CA MET A 157 13.91 14.12 4.16
C MET A 157 14.55 14.49 5.52
N SER A 158 13.76 14.35 6.58
CA SER A 158 14.25 14.32 7.96
C SER A 158 15.09 13.06 8.22
N THR A 159 15.83 13.04 9.33
CA THR A 159 16.61 11.86 9.75
C THR A 159 15.73 10.62 9.89
N THR A 160 14.53 10.77 10.47
CA THR A 160 13.57 9.66 10.64
C THR A 160 13.04 9.16 9.30
N GLN A 161 12.68 10.08 8.39
CA GLN A 161 12.22 9.73 7.03
C GLN A 161 13.31 8.98 6.27
N ARG A 162 14.54 9.50 6.29
CA ARG A 162 15.69 8.85 5.66
C ARG A 162 15.94 7.46 6.25
N HIS A 163 15.91 7.33 7.58
CA HIS A 163 16.08 6.05 8.25
C HIS A 163 15.02 5.03 7.81
N PHE A 164 13.75 5.43 7.74
CA PHE A 164 12.69 4.58 7.21
C PHE A 164 12.96 4.16 5.77
N VAL A 165 13.29 5.11 4.88
CA VAL A 165 13.56 4.79 3.47
C VAL A 165 14.71 3.80 3.32
N GLU A 166 15.83 4.04 4.01
CA GLU A 166 17.07 3.27 3.85
C GLU A 166 17.03 1.92 4.58
N ASN A 167 16.37 1.83 5.73
CA ASN A 167 16.44 0.66 6.61
C ASN A 167 15.15 -0.15 6.67
N VAL A 168 14.02 0.41 6.21
CA VAL A 168 12.71 -0.25 6.25
C VAL A 168 12.14 -0.42 4.85
N TRP A 169 11.98 0.68 4.10
CA TRP A 169 11.38 0.63 2.76
C TRP A 169 12.24 -0.19 1.78
N LYS A 170 13.47 0.25 1.52
CA LYS A 170 14.35 -0.36 0.52
C LYS A 170 14.69 -1.83 0.80
N PRO A 171 15.07 -2.23 2.03
CA PRO A 171 15.49 -3.60 2.29
C PRO A 171 14.37 -4.56 2.70
N VAL A 172 13.24 -4.06 3.25
CA VAL A 172 12.19 -4.92 3.81
C VAL A 172 10.88 -4.82 3.04
N VAL A 173 10.29 -3.62 2.97
CA VAL A 173 8.92 -3.45 2.45
C VAL A 173 8.88 -3.61 0.93
N ARG A 174 9.71 -2.85 0.20
CA ARG A 174 9.71 -2.85 -1.27
C ARG A 174 10.01 -4.24 -1.84
N PRO A 175 11.05 -4.98 -1.40
CA PRO A 175 11.36 -6.29 -1.96
C PRO A 175 10.22 -7.29 -1.76
N ARG A 176 9.57 -7.29 -0.59
CA ARG A 176 8.43 -8.16 -0.29
C ARG A 176 7.20 -7.84 -1.14
N LEU A 177 6.91 -6.56 -1.36
CA LEU A 177 5.80 -6.15 -2.24
C LEU A 177 6.10 -6.50 -3.70
N VAL A 178 7.32 -6.25 -4.18
CA VAL A 178 7.72 -6.62 -5.54
C VAL A 178 7.67 -8.13 -5.76
N SER A 179 8.19 -8.94 -4.82
CA SER A 179 8.13 -10.40 -4.90
C SER A 179 6.71 -10.96 -4.85
N ALA A 180 5.79 -10.22 -4.20
CA ALA A 180 4.37 -10.56 -4.12
C ALA A 180 3.58 -10.13 -5.37
N GLY A 181 4.22 -9.49 -6.35
CA GLY A 181 3.61 -9.09 -7.61
C GLY A 181 3.21 -7.62 -7.70
N PHE A 182 3.80 -6.71 -6.93
CA PHE A 182 3.59 -5.26 -7.08
C PHE A 182 4.76 -4.61 -7.84
N TRP A 183 4.97 -5.02 -9.10
CA TRP A 183 6.18 -4.67 -9.88
C TRP A 183 6.36 -3.17 -10.13
N GLN A 184 5.27 -2.38 -10.13
CA GLN A 184 5.36 -0.93 -10.29
C GLN A 184 6.22 -0.28 -9.19
N LEU A 185 6.27 -0.90 -8.00
CA LEU A 185 7.08 -0.42 -6.88
C LEU A 185 8.59 -0.59 -7.08
N GLN A 186 9.04 -1.36 -8.06
CA GLN A 186 10.47 -1.52 -8.36
C GLN A 186 11.14 -0.17 -8.68
N THR A 187 10.38 0.78 -9.22
CA THR A 187 10.87 2.11 -9.63
C THR A 187 10.70 3.20 -8.55
N ILE A 188 10.20 2.82 -7.37
CA ILE A 188 9.93 3.70 -6.24
C ILE A 188 11.06 3.53 -5.22
N GLU A 189 11.82 4.60 -4.99
CA GLU A 189 13.01 4.63 -4.14
C GLU A 189 12.90 5.58 -2.95
#